data_AF-A0A2H0QHN3-F1
#
_entry.id   AF-A0A2H0QHN3-F1
#
_cell.length_a   1.000
_cell.length_b   1.000
_cell.length_c   1.000
_cell.angle_alpha   90.00
_cell.angle_beta   90.00
_cell.angle_gamma   90.00
#
_symmetry.space_group_name_H-M   'P 1'
#
loop_
_entity.id
_entity.type
_entity.pdbx_description
1 polymer ?
#
loop_
_entity_poly.entity_id
_entity_poly.type
_entity_poly.pdbx_seq_one_letter_code
_entity_poly.pdbx_strand_id
1 'polypeptide(L)'
;MMKLKKCGVCGENDLVHKTIKGERFSYKSFPSYVVNEDLLLAYCAHCGDFVLASDDPELIDIAIENSIKNDLSLFIKNILERTGWTQNELADYVGFTAIYISELKNRKKVPEFRTYNYLKLLSECFGALECVIENDPRCEGVRDSYSFQGSGSLERWNHIDLSRKVEAALPMEAADSFDDIEGIAA
;
A
#
# COMPACT_ATOMS: atom_id res chain seq x y z
N MET A 1 44.37 -3.65 10.86
CA MET A 1 43.08 -3.77 11.57
C MET A 1 42.16 -2.66 11.07
N MET A 2 41.05 -3.00 10.42
CA MET A 2 40.03 -2.01 10.06
C MET A 2 39.38 -1.52 11.36
N LYS A 3 39.40 -0.21 11.62
CA LYS A 3 38.67 0.37 12.75
C LYS A 3 37.18 0.13 12.52
N LEU A 4 36.53 -0.60 13.42
CA LEU A 4 35.07 -0.71 13.43
C LEU A 4 34.51 0.70 13.59
N LYS A 5 33.59 1.09 12.69
CA LYS A 5 32.90 2.38 12.77
C LYS A 5 32.04 2.37 14.04
N LYS A 6 31.98 3.52 14.72
CA LYS A 6 31.05 3.73 15.84
C LYS A 6 29.63 3.92 15.30
N CYS A 7 28.62 3.58 16.09
CA CYS A 7 27.26 3.98 15.81
C CYS A 7 27.17 5.52 15.76
N GLY A 8 26.61 6.07 14.68
CA GLY A 8 26.43 7.52 14.53
C GLY A 8 25.39 8.12 15.48
N VAL A 9 24.52 7.29 16.06
CA VAL A 9 23.43 7.73 16.95
C VAL A 9 23.86 7.68 18.41
N CYS A 10 24.32 6.52 18.90
CA CYS A 10 24.67 6.34 20.33
C CYS A 10 26.18 6.34 20.62
N GLY A 11 27.05 6.28 19.60
CA GLY A 11 28.50 6.28 19.78
C GLY A 11 29.13 4.94 20.20
N GLU A 12 28.31 3.91 20.43
CA GLU A 12 28.78 2.56 20.80
C GLU A 12 29.40 1.80 19.63
N ASN A 13 30.25 0.81 19.95
CA ASN A 13 30.96 -0.02 18.97
C ASN A 13 30.27 -1.35 18.68
N ASP A 14 29.06 -1.57 19.22
CA ASP A 14 28.35 -2.83 19.15
C ASP A 14 27.51 -2.93 17.86
N LEU A 15 28.22 -3.03 16.72
CA LEU A 15 27.62 -3.19 15.40
C LEU A 15 27.60 -4.66 14.99
N VAL A 16 26.41 -5.15 14.68
CA VAL A 16 26.16 -6.49 14.12
C VAL A 16 25.48 -6.36 12.76
N HIS A 17 25.47 -7.41 11.94
CA HIS A 17 24.69 -7.40 10.71
C HIS A 17 23.31 -8.00 10.97
N LYS A 18 22.26 -7.34 10.49
CA LYS A 18 20.86 -7.80 10.59
C LYS A 18 20.24 -7.77 9.19
N THR A 19 19.40 -8.77 8.88
CA THR A 19 18.55 -8.71 7.67
C THR A 19 17.47 -7.65 7.87
N ILE A 20 17.19 -6.88 6.82
CA ILE A 20 16.08 -5.91 6.80
C ILE A 20 14.74 -6.52 6.35
N LYS A 21 14.69 -7.82 6.07
CA LYS A 21 13.44 -8.48 5.69
C LYS A 21 12.40 -8.34 6.80
N GLY A 22 11.22 -7.85 6.45
CA GLY A 22 10.13 -7.53 7.37
C GLY A 22 10.18 -6.12 7.96
N GLU A 23 11.28 -5.39 7.76
CA GLU A 23 11.42 -4.01 8.22
C GLU A 23 10.70 -3.04 7.26
N ARG A 24 10.40 -1.84 7.76
CA ARG A 24 9.65 -0.80 7.03
C ARG A 24 10.53 0.37 6.66
N PHE A 25 10.47 0.77 5.39
CA PHE A 25 11.18 1.95 4.88
C PHE A 25 10.26 2.82 4.03
N SER A 26 10.57 4.11 3.97
CA SER A 26 9.96 5.04 3.02
C SER A 26 10.69 4.96 1.68
N TYR A 27 9.96 4.99 0.58
CA TYR A 27 10.54 4.89 -0.76
C TYR A 27 9.67 5.63 -1.79
N LYS A 28 10.20 6.70 -2.41
CA LYS A 28 9.47 7.52 -3.39
C LYS A 28 8.06 7.89 -2.89
N SER A 29 7.00 7.46 -3.58
CA SER A 29 5.60 7.70 -3.20
C SER A 29 5.03 6.72 -2.16
N PHE A 30 5.83 5.75 -1.69
CA PHE A 30 5.47 4.78 -0.66
C PHE A 30 5.94 5.26 0.71
N PRO A 31 5.03 5.75 1.59
CA PRO A 31 5.42 6.33 2.88
C PRO A 31 5.93 5.28 3.88
N SER A 32 5.54 4.02 3.72
CA SER A 32 6.00 2.90 4.55
C SER A 32 5.76 1.59 3.82
N TYR A 33 6.81 0.94 3.36
CA TYR A 33 6.76 -0.33 2.65
C TYR A 33 7.59 -1.39 3.38
N VAL A 34 7.06 -2.62 3.46
CA VAL A 34 7.72 -3.76 4.13
C VAL A 34 8.64 -4.46 3.15
N VAL A 35 9.93 -4.55 3.46
CA VAL A 35 10.91 -5.20 2.57
C VAL A 35 10.77 -6.71 2.66
N ASN A 36 10.64 -7.38 1.52
CA ASN A 36 10.53 -8.84 1.43
C ASN A 36 11.87 -9.50 1.00
N GLU A 37 12.83 -8.69 0.58
CA GLU A 37 14.17 -9.13 0.19
C GLU A 37 15.11 -9.26 1.39
N ASP A 38 16.03 -10.21 1.31
CA ASP A 38 17.09 -10.39 2.30
C ASP A 38 18.27 -9.48 1.96
N LEU A 39 18.41 -8.37 2.70
CA LEU A 39 19.57 -7.46 2.62
C LEU A 39 20.17 -7.29 4.02
N LEU A 40 21.47 -7.56 4.15
CA LEU A 40 22.21 -7.43 5.40
C LEU A 40 22.72 -6.00 5.55
N LEU A 41 22.28 -5.30 6.59
CA LEU A 41 22.80 -3.98 6.94
C LEU A 41 23.47 -4.02 8.31
N ALA A 42 24.38 -3.08 8.54
CA ALA A 42 24.93 -2.87 9.87
C ALA A 42 23.83 -2.32 10.79
N TYR A 43 23.72 -2.89 11.98
CA TYR A 43 22.71 -2.65 12.98
C TYR A 43 23.39 -2.50 14.34
N CYS A 44 23.06 -1.44 15.07
CA CYS A 44 23.59 -1.23 16.40
C CYS A 44 22.76 -2.01 17.42
N ALA A 45 23.37 -3.02 18.06
CA ALA A 45 22.68 -3.85 19.06
C ALA A 45 22.30 -3.07 20.34
N HIS A 46 22.94 -1.92 20.58
CA HIS A 46 22.68 -1.07 21.74
C HIS A 46 21.44 -0.17 21.56
N CYS A 47 21.37 0.62 20.48
CA CYS A 47 20.25 1.56 20.26
C CYS A 47 19.16 1.05 19.31
N GLY A 48 19.44 -0.01 18.55
CA GLY A 48 18.50 -0.61 17.61
C GLY A 48 18.41 0.06 16.25
N ASP A 49 19.29 1.02 15.94
CA ASP A 49 19.31 1.70 14.64
C ASP A 49 20.21 1.01 13.62
N PHE A 50 19.85 1.16 12.35
CA PHE A 50 20.71 0.81 11.22
C PHE A 50 21.80 1.86 11.01
N VAL A 51 23.03 1.40 10.78
CA VAL A 51 24.18 2.26 10.47
C VAL A 51 24.46 2.14 8.98
N LEU A 52 24.08 3.18 8.23
CA LEU A 52 24.18 3.16 6.77
C LEU A 52 25.58 3.55 6.28
N ALA A 53 26.16 2.70 5.45
CA ALA A 53 27.30 3.01 4.59
C ALA A 53 26.87 3.91 3.41
N SER A 54 27.84 4.33 2.60
CA SER A 54 27.59 5.23 1.47
C SER A 54 26.76 4.60 0.36
N ASP A 55 26.84 3.27 0.22
CA ASP A 55 26.17 2.45 -0.78
C ASP A 55 24.84 1.84 -0.28
N ASP A 56 24.63 1.75 1.04
CA ASP A 56 23.43 1.15 1.62
C ASP A 56 22.10 1.78 1.14
N PRO A 57 21.95 3.11 0.99
CA PRO A 57 20.69 3.69 0.51
C PRO A 57 20.27 3.18 -0.87
N GLU A 58 21.21 3.01 -1.79
CA GLU A 58 20.92 2.48 -3.13
C GLU A 58 20.53 1.00 -3.07
N LEU A 59 21.20 0.21 -2.23
CA LEU A 59 20.86 -1.20 -2.01
C LEU A 59 19.47 -1.37 -1.37
N ILE A 60 19.10 -0.50 -0.43
CA ILE A 60 17.77 -0.47 0.17
C ILE A 60 16.71 -0.13 -0.87
N ASP A 61 16.94 0.89 -1.70
CA ASP A 61 16.02 1.26 -2.78
C ASP A 61 15.80 0.09 -3.77
N ILE A 62 16.87 -0.60 -4.16
CA ILE A 62 16.79 -1.80 -5.01
C ILE A 62 15.99 -2.92 -4.32
N ALA A 63 16.23 -3.17 -3.04
CA ALA A 63 15.53 -4.18 -2.26
C ALA A 63 14.02 -3.88 -2.16
N ILE A 64 13.66 -2.62 -1.93
CA ILE A 64 12.26 -2.17 -1.89
C ILE A 64 11.61 -2.29 -3.28
N GLU A 65 12.28 -1.85 -4.34
CA GLU A 65 11.77 -1.98 -5.71
C GLU A 65 11.47 -3.43 -6.09
N ASN A 66 12.40 -4.34 -5.76
CA ASN A 66 12.24 -5.76 -6.05
C ASN A 66 11.08 -6.36 -5.26
N SER A 67 10.94 -5.97 -3.98
CA SER A 67 9.80 -6.37 -3.15
C SER A 67 8.47 -5.92 -3.77
N ILE A 68 8.36 -4.64 -4.18
CA ILE A 68 7.15 -4.09 -4.81
C ILE A 68 6.83 -4.83 -6.12
N LYS A 69 7.84 -5.06 -6.96
CA LYS A 69 7.69 -5.78 -8.24
C LYS A 69 7.20 -7.22 -8.02
N ASN A 70 7.77 -7.91 -7.02
CA ASN A 70 7.37 -9.28 -6.69
C ASN A 70 5.92 -9.34 -6.19
N ASP A 71 5.54 -8.43 -5.29
CA ASP A 71 4.17 -8.33 -4.77
C ASP A 71 3.16 -8.06 -5.90
N LEU A 72 3.45 -7.14 -6.82
CA LEU A 72 2.57 -6.84 -7.96
C LEU A 72 2.37 -8.02 -8.90
N SER A 73 3.45 -8.76 -9.17
CA SER A 73 3.36 -9.96 -9.99
C SER A 73 2.41 -10.99 -9.36
N LEU A 74 2.49 -11.15 -8.04
CA LEU A 74 1.61 -12.01 -7.26
C LEU A 74 0.17 -11.48 -7.25
N PHE A 75 -0.05 -10.17 -7.05
CA PHE A 75 -1.39 -9.57 -7.07
C PHE A 75 -2.08 -9.79 -8.40
N ILE A 76 -1.41 -9.49 -9.51
CA ILE A 76 -1.97 -9.68 -10.86
C ILE A 76 -2.28 -11.16 -11.11
N LYS A 77 -1.35 -12.05 -10.75
CA LYS A 77 -1.57 -13.50 -10.87
C LYS A 77 -2.82 -13.94 -10.09
N ASN A 78 -2.94 -13.54 -8.83
CA ASN A 78 -4.09 -13.87 -7.98
C ASN A 78 -5.41 -13.34 -8.53
N ILE A 79 -5.42 -12.12 -9.08
CA ILE A 79 -6.63 -11.55 -9.69
C ILE A 79 -7.06 -12.41 -10.88
N LEU A 80 -6.16 -12.67 -11.84
CA LEU A 80 -6.48 -13.44 -13.05
C LEU A 80 -6.92 -14.87 -12.74
N GLU A 81 -6.25 -15.54 -11.78
CA GLU A 81 -6.61 -16.91 -11.38
C GLU A 81 -7.99 -16.97 -10.72
N ARG A 82 -8.37 -15.93 -9.95
CA ARG A 82 -9.64 -15.90 -9.22
C ARG A 82 -10.81 -15.47 -10.09
N THR A 83 -10.62 -14.49 -10.97
CA THR A 83 -11.70 -13.98 -11.83
C THR A 83 -11.85 -14.76 -13.12
N GLY A 84 -10.83 -15.52 -13.52
CA GLY A 84 -10.75 -16.14 -14.84
C GLY A 84 -10.52 -15.14 -15.97
N TRP A 85 -10.25 -13.86 -15.66
CA TRP A 85 -10.00 -12.84 -16.66
C TRP A 85 -8.70 -13.07 -17.40
N THR A 86 -8.70 -12.63 -18.65
CA THR A 86 -7.50 -12.37 -19.43
C THR A 86 -6.80 -11.11 -18.93
N GLN A 87 -5.54 -10.95 -19.33
CA GLN A 87 -4.79 -9.74 -19.02
C GLN A 87 -5.41 -8.47 -19.63
N ASN A 88 -6.08 -8.59 -20.77
CA ASN A 88 -6.75 -7.47 -21.44
C ASN A 88 -7.99 -7.04 -20.65
N GLU A 89 -8.81 -7.99 -20.21
CA GLU A 89 -10.00 -7.68 -19.40
C GLU A 89 -9.64 -7.03 -18.07
N LEU A 90 -8.58 -7.51 -17.41
CA LEU A 90 -8.05 -6.86 -16.21
C LEU A 90 -7.62 -5.42 -16.52
N ALA A 91 -6.88 -5.21 -17.61
CA ALA A 91 -6.40 -3.89 -18.01
C ALA A 91 -7.58 -2.92 -18.27
N ASP A 92 -8.58 -3.37 -19.03
CA ASP A 92 -9.78 -2.59 -19.34
C ASP A 92 -10.56 -2.25 -18.06
N TYR A 93 -10.69 -3.20 -17.13
CA TYR A 93 -11.36 -2.99 -15.85
C TYR A 93 -10.68 -1.93 -14.98
N VAL A 94 -9.35 -1.98 -14.86
CA VAL A 94 -8.61 -1.02 -14.04
C VAL A 94 -8.30 0.30 -14.77
N GLY A 95 -8.68 0.43 -16.05
CA GLY A 95 -8.42 1.61 -16.87
C GLY A 95 -6.95 1.77 -17.28
N PHE A 96 -6.23 0.67 -17.48
CA PHE A 96 -4.85 0.66 -17.96
C PHE A 96 -4.72 -0.05 -19.31
N THR A 97 -3.55 0.06 -19.94
CA THR A 97 -3.25 -0.71 -21.15
C THR A 97 -2.79 -2.13 -20.79
N ALA A 98 -3.10 -3.09 -21.66
CA ALA A 98 -2.63 -4.47 -21.49
C ALA A 98 -1.10 -4.57 -21.41
N ILE A 99 -0.37 -3.70 -22.13
CA ILE A 99 1.09 -3.60 -22.08
C ILE A 99 1.55 -3.20 -20.68
N TYR A 100 0.92 -2.20 -20.07
CA TYR A 100 1.27 -1.77 -18.72
C TYR A 100 1.07 -2.88 -17.69
N ILE A 101 -0.07 -3.59 -17.73
CA ILE A 101 -0.28 -4.76 -16.88
C ILE A 101 0.80 -5.83 -17.12
N SER A 102 1.21 -6.04 -18.38
CA SER A 102 2.30 -6.94 -18.73
C SER A 102 3.62 -6.53 -18.09
N GLU A 103 3.97 -5.25 -18.12
CA GLU A 103 5.20 -4.72 -17.53
C GLU A 103 5.22 -4.90 -16.02
N LEU A 104 4.10 -4.65 -15.35
CA LEU A 104 3.95 -4.87 -13.90
C LEU A 104 4.08 -6.37 -13.57
N LYS A 105 3.33 -7.23 -14.26
CA LYS A 105 3.35 -8.69 -14.06
C LYS A 105 4.76 -9.28 -14.26
N ASN A 106 5.48 -8.78 -15.27
CA ASN A 106 6.84 -9.20 -15.60
C ASN A 106 7.93 -8.47 -14.81
N ARG A 107 7.58 -7.72 -13.75
CA ARG A 107 8.52 -7.05 -12.85
C ARG A 107 9.41 -6.01 -13.54
N LYS A 108 8.98 -5.47 -14.68
CA LYS A 108 9.74 -4.49 -15.46
C LYS A 108 9.55 -3.06 -14.96
N LYS A 109 8.45 -2.79 -14.23
CA LYS A 109 8.05 -1.45 -13.83
C LYS A 109 7.52 -1.41 -12.41
N VAL A 110 7.83 -0.32 -11.71
CA VAL A 110 7.22 0.04 -10.41
C VAL A 110 6.12 1.06 -10.69
N PRO A 111 4.87 0.80 -10.26
CA PRO A 111 3.77 1.72 -10.42
C PRO A 111 3.75 2.77 -9.30
N GLU A 112 2.94 3.80 -9.45
CA GLU A 112 2.64 4.73 -8.36
C GLU A 112 1.90 4.06 -7.20
N PHE A 113 2.06 4.60 -5.99
CA PHE A 113 1.45 4.09 -4.75
C PHE A 113 -0.06 3.85 -4.86
N ARG A 114 -0.79 4.75 -5.53
CA ARG A 114 -2.25 4.59 -5.76
C ARG A 114 -2.57 3.32 -6.56
N THR A 115 -1.82 3.06 -7.63
CA THR A 115 -2.01 1.89 -8.48
C THR A 115 -1.64 0.61 -7.75
N TYR A 116 -0.54 0.64 -7.00
CA TYR A 116 -0.12 -0.48 -6.15
C TYR A 116 -1.22 -0.90 -5.17
N ASN A 117 -1.75 0.05 -4.39
CA ASN A 117 -2.79 -0.26 -3.41
C ASN A 117 -4.09 -0.73 -4.06
N TYR A 118 -4.45 -0.18 -5.21
CA TYR A 118 -5.64 -0.61 -5.93
C TYR A 118 -5.53 -2.08 -6.35
N LEU A 119 -4.41 -2.48 -6.95
CA LEU A 119 -4.16 -3.89 -7.31
C LEU A 119 -4.07 -4.80 -6.08
N LYS A 120 -3.44 -4.31 -5.00
CA LYS A 120 -3.40 -5.03 -3.72
C LYS A 120 -4.81 -5.34 -3.21
N LEU A 121 -5.67 -4.32 -3.11
CA LEU A 121 -7.05 -4.47 -2.65
C LEU A 121 -7.85 -5.42 -3.53
N LEU A 122 -7.74 -5.32 -4.85
CA LEU A 122 -8.38 -6.27 -5.77
C LEU A 122 -7.86 -7.70 -5.56
N SER A 123 -6.58 -7.88 -5.26
CA SER A 123 -6.01 -9.20 -5.02
C SER A 123 -6.35 -9.80 -3.66
N GLU A 124 -6.65 -9.00 -2.64
CA GLU A 124 -6.87 -9.45 -1.26
C GLU A 124 -8.36 -9.54 -0.89
N CYS A 125 -9.22 -8.69 -1.45
CA CYS A 125 -10.62 -8.58 -1.06
C CYS A 125 -11.58 -9.17 -2.13
N PHE A 126 -12.14 -10.35 -1.84
CA PHE A 126 -13.15 -11.03 -2.67
C PHE A 126 -14.41 -10.16 -2.89
N GLY A 127 -14.96 -9.60 -1.81
CA GLY A 127 -16.17 -8.77 -1.87
C GLY A 127 -15.97 -7.39 -2.52
N ALA A 128 -14.74 -6.88 -2.60
CA ALA A 128 -14.48 -5.62 -3.32
C ALA A 128 -14.57 -5.82 -4.83
N LEU A 129 -14.20 -7.01 -5.31
CA LEU A 129 -14.46 -7.42 -6.68
C LEU A 129 -15.96 -7.66 -6.87
N GLU A 130 -16.63 -8.44 -6.01
CA GLU A 130 -18.08 -8.70 -6.12
C GLU A 130 -18.93 -7.43 -6.08
N CYS A 131 -18.69 -6.46 -5.19
CA CYS A 131 -19.45 -5.21 -5.16
C CYS A 131 -19.33 -4.37 -6.44
N VAL A 132 -18.22 -4.49 -7.17
CA VAL A 132 -18.03 -3.79 -8.45
C VAL A 132 -18.51 -4.66 -9.62
N ILE A 133 -18.30 -5.97 -9.54
CA ILE A 133 -18.65 -6.98 -10.53
C ILE A 133 -20.16 -7.25 -10.59
N GLU A 134 -20.90 -7.19 -9.47
CA GLU A 134 -22.32 -7.51 -9.43
C GLU A 134 -23.17 -6.60 -10.34
N ASN A 135 -22.65 -5.41 -10.68
CA ASN A 135 -23.23 -4.48 -11.63
C ASN A 135 -22.49 -4.44 -12.99
N ASP A 136 -21.47 -5.27 -13.19
CA ASP A 136 -20.72 -5.34 -14.45
C ASP A 136 -21.28 -6.45 -15.35
N PRO A 137 -21.90 -6.09 -16.50
CA PRO A 137 -22.47 -7.06 -17.42
C PRO A 137 -21.44 -8.05 -17.99
N ARG A 138 -20.13 -7.75 -17.91
CA ARG A 138 -19.06 -8.66 -18.34
C ARG A 138 -18.92 -9.90 -17.46
N CYS A 139 -19.54 -9.91 -16.28
CA CYS A 139 -19.47 -11.02 -15.33
C CYS A 139 -20.74 -11.88 -15.27
N GLU A 140 -21.68 -11.66 -16.20
CA GLU A 140 -22.85 -12.51 -16.42
C GLU A 140 -22.41 -13.89 -16.97
N GLY A 141 -21.88 -14.74 -16.10
CA GLY A 141 -21.42 -16.10 -16.44
C GLY A 141 -20.50 -16.75 -15.40
N VAL A 142 -19.89 -15.96 -14.50
CA VAL A 142 -19.08 -16.49 -13.37
C VAL A 142 -19.98 -16.88 -12.18
N ARG A 143 -21.22 -16.38 -12.15
CA ARG A 143 -22.21 -16.64 -11.08
C ARG A 143 -22.55 -18.12 -10.90
N ASP A 144 -22.54 -18.91 -11.98
CA ASP A 144 -23.02 -20.30 -11.95
C ASP A 144 -21.94 -21.33 -11.60
N SER A 145 -20.65 -20.94 -11.65
CA SER A 145 -19.53 -21.84 -11.33
C SER A 145 -19.11 -21.80 -9.86
N TYR A 146 -19.47 -20.75 -9.14
CA TYR A 146 -19.26 -20.61 -7.69
C TYR A 146 -20.59 -20.83 -6.94
N SER A 147 -21.10 -22.06 -6.98
CA SER A 147 -21.99 -22.50 -5.91
C SER A 147 -21.15 -22.63 -4.64
N PHE A 148 -21.11 -21.56 -3.86
CA PHE A 148 -20.51 -21.54 -2.53
C PHE A 148 -21.27 -22.55 -1.66
N GLN A 149 -20.79 -23.80 -1.63
CA GLN A 149 -21.23 -24.84 -0.68
C GLN A 149 -20.70 -24.58 0.74
N GLY A 150 -20.43 -23.32 1.08
CA GLY A 150 -20.21 -22.90 2.44
C GLY A 150 -21.56 -22.52 3.05
N SER A 151 -22.21 -23.47 3.73
CA SER A 151 -23.29 -23.19 4.69
C SER A 151 -22.76 -22.48 5.96
N GLY A 152 -21.79 -21.58 5.80
CA GLY A 152 -21.24 -20.73 6.83
C GLY A 152 -21.91 -19.38 6.74
N SER A 153 -23.07 -19.28 7.39
CA SER A 153 -23.77 -18.06 7.81
C SER A 153 -23.13 -16.74 7.33
N LEU A 154 -23.79 -16.13 6.35
CA LEU A 154 -23.64 -14.73 5.94
C LEU A 154 -24.02 -13.74 7.06
N GLU A 155 -24.28 -14.19 8.30
CA GLU A 155 -24.71 -13.32 9.41
C GLU A 155 -23.53 -12.60 10.09
N ARG A 156 -22.27 -12.96 9.78
CA ARG A 156 -21.12 -12.35 10.48
C ARG A 156 -20.71 -10.97 9.96
N TRP A 157 -21.23 -10.52 8.83
CA TRP A 157 -20.91 -9.20 8.26
C TRP A 157 -22.04 -8.16 8.41
N ASN A 158 -23.18 -8.52 9.00
CA ASN A 158 -24.29 -7.59 9.29
C ASN A 158 -24.09 -6.71 10.55
N HIS A 159 -22.89 -6.63 11.11
CA HIS A 159 -22.62 -5.80 12.29
C HIS A 159 -21.66 -4.62 12.08
N ILE A 160 -21.23 -4.34 10.84
CA ILE A 160 -20.66 -3.02 10.55
C ILE A 160 -21.83 -2.10 10.16
N ASP A 161 -22.51 -1.59 11.20
CA ASP A 161 -23.47 -0.50 11.11
C ASP A 161 -22.74 0.78 10.65
N LEU A 162 -22.59 0.94 9.34
CA LEU A 162 -22.10 2.17 8.70
C LEU A 162 -23.11 3.34 8.79
N SER A 163 -24.27 3.14 9.44
CA SER A 163 -25.30 4.18 9.64
C SER A 163 -25.09 5.00 10.92
N ARG A 164 -24.05 4.75 11.73
CA ARG A 164 -23.85 5.49 12.99
C ARG A 164 -22.73 6.54 12.92
N LYS A 165 -23.18 7.80 12.88
CA LYS A 165 -22.51 9.07 13.22
C LYS A 165 -21.81 9.84 12.09
N VAL A 166 -22.64 10.40 11.20
CA VAL A 166 -22.45 11.77 10.73
C VAL A 166 -23.66 12.57 11.19
N GLU A 167 -23.73 12.90 12.48
CA GLU A 167 -24.69 13.87 13.02
C GLU A 167 -24.23 14.31 14.42
N ALA A 168 -24.23 15.63 14.63
CA ALA A 168 -23.78 16.43 15.79
C ALA A 168 -22.24 16.61 15.93
N ALA A 169 -21.66 17.80 16.00
CA ALA A 169 -22.20 19.17 16.07
C ALA A 169 -21.06 20.17 15.81
N LEU A 170 -21.32 21.24 15.06
CA LEU A 170 -20.70 22.54 15.31
C LEU A 170 -21.82 23.59 15.26
N PRO A 171 -22.06 24.35 16.34
CA PRO A 171 -22.94 25.50 16.29
C PRO A 171 -22.24 26.63 15.53
N MET A 172 -22.90 27.13 14.48
CA MET A 172 -22.68 28.48 13.96
C MET A 172 -23.16 29.45 15.03
N GLU A 173 -22.24 30.03 15.78
CA GLU A 173 -22.54 31.22 16.58
C GLU A 173 -22.37 32.49 15.73
N ALA A 174 -23.20 33.45 16.11
CA ALA A 174 -23.58 34.65 15.42
C ALA A 174 -22.42 35.56 15.01
N ALA A 175 -22.68 36.29 13.92
CA ALA A 175 -21.97 37.49 13.54
C ALA A 175 -22.10 38.55 14.63
N ASP A 176 -20.98 38.95 15.23
CA ASP A 176 -20.87 40.22 15.91
C ASP A 176 -20.34 41.28 14.94
N SER A 177 -21.13 42.34 14.85
CA SER A 177 -20.91 43.60 14.16
C SER A 177 -19.60 44.27 14.57
N PHE A 178 -18.76 44.59 13.58
CA PHE A 178 -17.75 45.63 13.70
C PHE A 178 -18.27 46.89 12.99
N ASP A 179 -18.97 47.73 13.75
CA ASP A 179 -19.10 49.15 13.46
C ASP A 179 -17.88 49.89 14.05
N ASP A 180 -17.50 50.96 13.36
CA ASP A 180 -16.74 52.11 13.83
C ASP A 180 -15.23 51.96 14.10
N ILE A 181 -14.41 52.29 13.09
CA ILE A 181 -13.33 53.28 13.29
C ILE A 181 -13.32 54.24 12.10
N GLU A 182 -13.97 55.38 12.30
CA GLU A 182 -13.72 56.61 11.55
C GLU A 182 -12.29 57.11 11.79
N GLY A 183 -11.61 57.39 10.67
CA GLY A 183 -10.70 58.51 10.40
C GLY A 183 -9.76 59.06 11.47
N ILE A 184 -8.46 59.10 11.14
CA ILE A 184 -7.66 60.33 11.30
C ILE A 184 -6.86 60.57 10.02
N ALA A 185 -7.11 61.73 9.43
CA ALA A 185 -6.39 62.33 8.33
C ALA A 185 -5.06 62.96 8.79
N ALA A 186 -4.05 62.95 7.92
CA ALA A 186 -3.25 64.10 7.46
C ALA A 186 -1.99 63.61 6.74
#